data_AF-A0A946WFA1-F1
#
_entry.id   AF-A0A946WFA1-F1
#
_cell.length_a   1.000
_cell.length_b   1.000
_cell.length_c   1.000
_cell.angle_alpha   90.00
_cell.angle_beta   90.00
_cell.angle_gamma   90.00
#
_symmetry.space_group_name_H-M   'P 1'
#
loop_
_entity.id
_entity.type
_entity.pdbx_description
1 polymer ?
#
loop_
_entity_poly.entity_id
_entity_poly.type
_entity_poly.pdbx_seq_one_letter_code
_entity_poly.pdbx_strand_id
1 'polypeptide(L)'
;YAPYPNPFNPTTSILFDIAKTEHVDLSVFNIKGEFIKSLQNETLDRGQYSIKWHGLNEMGHTVPSGIYIIKFTSNFTQKNRKVLFLK
;
A
#
# COMPACT_ATOMS: atom_id res chain seq x y z
N TYR A 1 -19.43 -26.96 -8.18
CA TYR A 1 -18.01 -26.60 -8.35
C TYR A 1 -17.71 -25.42 -7.45
N ALA A 2 -16.99 -25.63 -6.35
CA ALA A 2 -16.50 -24.53 -5.52
C ALA A 2 -15.27 -23.93 -6.22
N PRO A 3 -15.22 -22.60 -6.46
CA PRO A 3 -14.04 -21.99 -7.04
C PRO A 3 -12.83 -22.19 -6.12
N TYR A 4 -11.68 -22.54 -6.68
CA TYR A 4 -10.40 -22.64 -5.96
C TYR A 4 -9.32 -21.84 -6.71
N PRO A 5 -8.54 -20.99 -6.03
CA PRO A 5 -8.68 -20.65 -4.62
C PRO A 5 -9.82 -19.63 -4.42
N ASN A 6 -10.82 -20.02 -3.63
CA ASN A 6 -11.74 -19.11 -2.96
C ASN A 6 -11.39 -19.24 -1.46
N PRO A 7 -10.90 -18.18 -0.81
CA PRO A 7 -11.05 -16.76 -1.15
C PRO A 7 -10.10 -16.26 -2.24
N PHE A 8 -10.61 -15.39 -3.11
CA PHE A 8 -9.81 -14.63 -4.06
C PHE A 8 -8.95 -13.64 -3.26
N ASN A 9 -7.63 -13.58 -3.47
CA ASN A 9 -6.79 -12.59 -2.79
C ASN A 9 -6.74 -11.31 -3.65
N PRO A 10 -7.50 -10.25 -3.33
CA PRO A 10 -7.32 -8.95 -3.97
C PRO A 10 -5.87 -8.48 -3.82
N THR A 11 -5.30 -7.97 -4.90
CA THR A 11 -4.01 -7.27 -4.85
C THR A 11 -4.24 -5.84 -5.28
N THR A 12 -3.84 -4.88 -4.43
CA THR A 12 -3.91 -3.46 -4.75
C THR A 12 -2.58 -3.02 -5.34
N SER A 13 -2.58 -2.56 -6.58
CA SER A 13 -1.40 -1.97 -7.23
C SER A 13 -1.38 -0.47 -6.99
N ILE A 14 -0.25 0.03 -6.50
CA ILE A 14 -0.04 1.42 -6.13
C ILE A 14 1.03 1.98 -7.05
N LEU A 15 0.63 2.92 -7.90
CA LEU A 15 1.49 3.58 -8.88
C LEU A 15 1.80 4.99 -8.39
N PHE A 16 3.09 5.36 -8.43
CA PHE A 16 3.55 6.70 -8.10
C PHE A 16 4.81 7.08 -8.89
N ASP A 17 4.97 8.37 -9.11
CA ASP A 17 6.11 8.97 -9.79
C ASP A 17 6.98 9.75 -8.80
N ILE A 18 8.30 9.62 -8.97
CA ILE A 18 9.32 10.34 -8.22
C ILE A 18 10.01 11.29 -9.21
N ALA A 19 9.88 12.60 -8.97
CA ALA A 19 10.40 13.63 -9.88
C ALA A 19 11.91 13.85 -9.75
N LYS A 20 12.47 13.57 -8.56
CA LYS A 20 13.88 13.71 -8.20
C LYS A 20 14.21 12.74 -7.07
N THR A 21 15.47 12.34 -6.97
CA THR A 21 15.91 11.42 -5.91
C THR A 21 15.52 11.95 -4.53
N GLU A 22 14.70 11.18 -3.81
CA GLU A 22 14.15 11.57 -2.52
C GLU A 22 13.83 10.35 -1.65
N HIS A 23 13.77 10.57 -0.34
CA HIS A 23 13.31 9.54 0.58
C HIS A 23 11.78 9.42 0.50
N VAL A 24 11.29 8.19 0.36
CA VAL A 24 9.88 7.85 0.17
C VAL A 24 9.45 6.87 1.25
N ASP A 25 8.40 7.24 1.99
CA ASP A 25 7.65 6.37 2.89
C ASP A 25 6.24 6.14 2.32
N LEU A 26 5.96 4.90 1.93
CA LEU A 26 4.65 4.43 1.53
C LEU A 26 4.12 3.47 2.58
N SER A 27 3.14 3.91 3.35
CA SER A 27 2.59 3.16 4.47
C SER A 27 1.09 2.98 4.35
N VAL A 28 0.60 1.82 4.81
CA VAL A 28 -0.82 1.45 4.82
C VAL A 28 -1.36 1.58 6.24
N PHE A 29 -2.53 2.19 6.35
CA PHE A 29 -3.27 2.37 7.58
C PHE A 29 -4.70 1.88 7.41
N ASN A 30 -5.37 1.49 8.49
CA ASN A 30 -6.81 1.28 8.46
C ASN A 30 -7.57 2.61 8.59
N ILE A 31 -8.91 2.58 8.51
CA ILE A 31 -9.75 3.78 8.65
C ILE A 31 -9.63 4.49 10.01
N LYS A 32 -9.18 3.80 11.06
CA LYS A 32 -8.93 4.40 12.38
C LYS A 32 -7.58 5.11 12.46
N GLY A 33 -6.75 5.02 11.41
CA GLY A 33 -5.40 5.55 11.38
C GLY A 33 -4.37 4.63 12.03
N GLU A 34 -4.71 3.38 12.33
CA GLU A 34 -3.77 2.40 12.87
C GLU A 34 -2.85 1.91 11.75
N PHE A 35 -1.55 1.83 12.03
CA PHE A 35 -0.54 1.35 11.09
C PHE A 35 -0.71 -0.14 10.81
N ILE A 36 -0.66 -0.52 9.54
CA ILE A 36 -0.82 -1.90 9.07
C ILE A 36 0.48 -2.45 8.52
N LYS A 37 1.11 -1.70 7.60
CA LYS A 37 2.31 -2.14 6.89
C LYS A 37 3.05 -0.98 6.22
N SER A 38 4.37 -0.99 6.25
CA SER A 38 5.23 -0.21 5.37
C SER A 38 5.48 -1.00 4.08
N LEU A 39 5.15 -0.40 2.95
CA LEU A 39 5.34 -0.99 1.62
C LEU A 39 6.64 -0.51 0.98
N GLN A 40 7.08 0.69 1.35
CA GLN A 40 8.32 1.32 0.88
C GLN A 40 8.79 2.27 1.97
N ASN A 41 10.08 2.25 2.30
CA ASN A 41 10.68 3.20 3.22
C ASN A 41 12.16 3.39 2.89
N GLU A 42 12.46 3.95 1.72
CA GLU A 42 13.84 4.13 1.26
C GLU A 42 14.00 5.34 0.34
N THR A 43 15.25 5.69 0.05
CA THR A 43 15.58 6.69 -0.97
C THR A 43 15.42 6.08 -2.36
N LEU A 44 14.51 6.65 -3.15
CA LEU A 44 14.27 6.26 -4.52
C LEU A 44 14.78 7.32 -5.48
N ASP A 45 15.36 6.88 -6.60
CA ASP A 45 15.74 7.76 -7.70
C ASP A 45 14.52 8.26 -8.49
N ARG A 46 14.76 9.24 -9.35
CA ARG A 46 13.73 9.70 -10.30
C ARG A 46 13.22 8.53 -11.15
N GLY A 47 11.92 8.31 -11.16
CA GLY A 47 11.33 7.21 -11.92
C GLY A 47 9.84 7.01 -11.65
N GLN A 48 9.28 5.98 -12.29
CA GLN A 48 7.93 5.50 -12.02
C GLN A 48 8.03 4.17 -11.27
N TYR A 49 7.23 4.03 -10.23
CA TYR A 49 7.24 2.87 -9.35
C TYR A 49 5.85 2.25 -9.27
N SER A 50 5.82 0.92 -9.13
CA SER A 50 4.61 0.14 -8.93
C SER A 50 4.83 -0.84 -7.79
N ILE A 51 4.06 -0.68 -6.72
CA ILE A 51 4.11 -1.55 -5.56
C ILE A 51 2.79 -2.29 -5.39
N LYS A 52 2.86 -3.59 -5.15
CA LYS A 52 1.69 -4.44 -4.92
C LYS A 52 1.53 -4.69 -3.44
N TRP A 53 0.36 -4.36 -2.91
CA TRP A 53 -0.04 -4.77 -1.57
C TRP A 53 -1.04 -5.93 -1.65
N HIS A 54 -0.67 -7.04 -1.03
CA HIS A 54 -1.44 -8.29 -1.02
C HIS A 54 -2.41 -8.39 0.17
N GLY A 55 -2.72 -7.26 0.83
CA GLY A 55 -3.58 -7.29 2.02
C GLY A 55 -2.93 -7.95 3.23
N LEU A 56 -1.61 -7.88 3.34
CA LEU A 56 -0.86 -8.42 4.48
C LEU A 56 -0.44 -7.28 5.40
N ASN A 57 -0.41 -7.52 6.71
CA ASN A 57 0.22 -6.63 7.67
C ASN A 57 1.74 -6.88 7.77
N GLU A 58 2.43 -6.17 8.67
CA GLU A 58 3.86 -6.37 8.98
C GLU A 58 4.21 -7.81 9.35
N MET A 59 3.33 -8.49 10.09
CA MET A 59 3.54 -9.88 10.52
C MET A 59 3.25 -10.91 9.41
N GLY A 60 2.87 -10.47 8.21
CA GLY A 60 2.51 -11.35 7.10
C GLY A 60 1.10 -11.95 7.21
N HIS A 61 0.28 -11.52 8.16
CA HIS A 61 -1.11 -11.96 8.31
C HIS A 61 -2.04 -11.18 7.39
N THR A 62 -3.04 -11.88 6.82
CA THR A 62 -4.08 -11.24 6.00
C THR A 62 -4.92 -10.30 6.85
N VAL A 63 -5.13 -9.08 6.36
CA VAL A 63 -6.05 -8.11 6.99
C VAL A 63 -7.49 -8.33 6.51
N PRO A 64 -8.50 -7.92 7.29
CA PRO A 64 -9.91 -8.03 6.89
C PRO A 64 -10.23 -7.20 5.62
N SER A 65 -11.29 -7.55 4.90
CA SER A 65 -11.88 -6.66 3.89
C SER A 65 -12.29 -5.34 4.54
N GLY A 66 -12.01 -4.22 3.87
CA GLY A 66 -12.33 -2.91 4.40
C GLY A 66 -11.67 -1.77 3.64
N ILE A 67 -11.90 -0.56 4.12
CA ILE A 67 -11.23 0.63 3.59
C ILE A 67 -9.87 0.77 4.28
N TYR A 68 -8.86 1.08 3.50
CA TYR A 68 -7.51 1.37 3.97
C TYR A 68 -7.04 2.70 3.39
N ILE A 69 -6.09 3.31 4.07
CA ILE A 69 -5.49 4.58 3.68
C ILE A 69 -4.05 4.27 3.31
N ILE A 70 -3.68 4.58 2.08
CA ILE A 70 -2.28 4.61 1.66
C ILE A 70 -1.78 6.04 1.87
N LYS A 71 -0.76 6.16 2.71
CA LYS A 71 -0.05 7.40 2.95
C LYS A 71 1.27 7.36 2.20
N PHE A 72 1.46 8.30 1.28
CA PHE A 72 2.73 8.55 0.63
C PHE A 72 3.34 9.82 1.23
N THR A 73 4.52 9.69 1.81
CA THR A 73 5.30 10.78 2.36
C THR A 73 6.64 10.82 1.64
N SER A 74 7.04 12.00 1.21
CA SER A 74 8.34 12.24 0.60
C SER A 74 8.93 13.52 1.15
N ASN A 75 10.23 13.76 0.91
CA ASN A 75 10.92 14.96 1.38
C ASN A 75 10.27 16.26 0.89
N PHE A 76 9.61 16.25 -0.27
CA PHE A 76 9.03 17.45 -0.88
C PHE A 76 7.51 17.47 -0.89
N THR A 77 6.84 16.36 -0.62
CA THR A 77 5.39 16.24 -0.76
C THR A 77 4.80 15.16 0.13
N GLN A 78 3.65 15.44 0.73
CA GLN A 78 2.81 14.44 1.39
C GLN A 78 1.48 14.29 0.62
N LYS A 79 1.14 13.07 0.19
CA LYS A 79 -0.12 12.74 -0.49
C LYS A 79 -0.79 11.57 0.23
N ASN A 80 -2.08 11.70 0.53
CA ASN A 80 -2.88 10.63 1.11
C ASN A 80 -3.89 10.13 0.06
N ARG A 81 -4.00 8.82 -0.14
CA ARG A 81 -5.00 8.23 -1.04
C ARG A 81 -5.78 7.15 -0.31
N LYS A 82 -7.12 7.29 -0.29
CA LYS A 82 -8.02 6.24 0.21
C LYS A 82 -8.11 5.12 -0.82
N VAL A 83 -8.03 3.88 -0.37
CA VAL A 83 -8.24 2.69 -1.20
C VAL A 83 -9.20 1.73 -0.51
N LEU A 84 -10.03 1.07 -1.31
CA LEU A 84 -10.91 0.01 -0.83
C LEU A 84 -10.21 -1.32 -1.10
N PHE A 85 -10.01 -2.11 -0.04
CA PHE A 85 -9.48 -3.47 -0.15
C PHE A 85 -10.62 -4.46 0.07
N LEU A 86 -10.89 -5.31 -0.92
CA LEU A 86 -12.01 -6.25 -0.91
C LEU A 86 -11.48 -7.67 -1.05
N LYS A 87 -11.43 -8.44 0.04
CA LYS A 87 -11.17 -9.89 -0.02
C LYS A 87 -12.23 -10.60 -0.84
#